data_AF-A0A1G0WWZ4-F1
#
_entry.id   AF-A0A1G0WWZ4-F1
#
_cell.length_a   1.000
_cell.length_b   1.000
_cell.length_c   1.000
_cell.angle_alpha   90.00
_cell.angle_beta   90.00
_cell.angle_gamma   90.00
#
_symmetry.space_group_name_H-M   'P 1'
#
loop_
_entity.id
_entity.type
_entity.pdbx_description
1 polymer ?
#
loop_
_entity_poly.entity_id
_entity_poly.type
_entity_poly.pdbx_seq_one_letter_code
_entity_poly.pdbx_strand_id
1 'polypeptide(L)'
;MKKGLLLINLGTPLKLTRLHVALFLRAFLLDPYVVTLPYLCRSLLFYLIILPLRLNKTFNAYKKIWNKRGSPLLFHSQDLASALQVKLKEKYRVALGMRYGKPAIKDALLTLATCEEIIILPLYPQYTESVTGSSINFVLKTAKSLNLRAKLKFINSFYSHKAFINALASKIKPLINHYDFVLFSYHGLPLKQVNAAGCKLICPNECDLKKNKAC
;
A
#
# COMPACT_ATOMS: atom_id res chain seq x y z
N MET A 1 -10.94 -8.97 26.72
CA MET A 1 -10.81 -9.33 25.30
C MET A 1 -10.19 -8.16 24.53
N LYS A 2 -8.89 -8.23 24.20
CA LYS A 2 -8.17 -7.15 23.51
C LYS A 2 -8.20 -7.39 22.00
N LYS A 3 -8.66 -6.42 21.22
CA LYS A 3 -8.68 -6.50 19.75
C LYS A 3 -7.41 -5.88 19.17
N GLY A 4 -6.83 -6.49 18.15
CA GLY A 4 -5.75 -5.93 17.36
C GLY A 4 -6.30 -5.17 16.15
N LEU A 5 -5.68 -4.04 15.81
CA LEU A 5 -5.84 -3.38 14.53
C LEU A 5 -4.47 -3.31 13.85
N LEU A 6 -4.30 -4.10 12.79
CA LEU A 6 -3.11 -4.10 11.96
C LEU A 6 -3.36 -3.23 10.73
N LEU A 7 -2.71 -2.07 10.68
CA LEU A 7 -2.64 -1.24 9.49
C LEU A 7 -1.54 -1.80 8.58
N ILE A 8 -1.85 -2.12 7.33
CA ILE A 8 -0.84 -2.59 6.37
C ILE A 8 -0.67 -1.62 5.21
N ASN A 9 0.58 -1.37 4.82
CA ASN A 9 0.92 -0.49 3.69
C ASN A 9 2.12 -1.04 2.92
N LEU A 10 2.46 -0.43 1.79
CA LEU A 10 3.47 -0.93 0.85
C LEU A 10 4.84 -0.94 1.51
N GLY A 11 5.12 0.14 2.22
CA GLY A 11 6.42 0.44 2.77
C GLY A 11 7.30 1.24 1.82
N THR A 12 8.52 1.47 2.29
CA THR A 12 9.46 2.44 1.74
C THR A 12 10.87 2.00 2.13
N PRO A 13 11.93 2.44 1.43
CA PRO A 13 13.31 2.27 1.89
C PRO A 13 13.48 2.73 3.34
N LEU A 14 14.29 2.00 4.12
CA LEU A 14 14.53 2.32 5.54
C LEU A 14 15.37 3.59 5.71
N LYS A 15 16.35 3.80 4.82
CA LYS A 15 17.22 4.98 4.81
C LYS A 15 17.33 5.52 3.39
N LEU A 16 17.65 6.80 3.27
CA LEU A 16 18.00 7.42 1.99
C LEU A 16 19.42 7.04 1.56
N THR A 17 19.64 5.76 1.27
CA THR A 17 20.88 5.27 0.65
C THR A 17 20.57 4.35 -0.51
N ARG A 18 21.46 4.30 -1.51
CA ARG A 18 21.29 3.43 -2.68
C ARG A 18 21.08 1.96 -2.27
N LEU A 19 21.79 1.48 -1.25
CA LEU A 19 21.62 0.13 -0.71
C LEU A 19 20.18 -0.13 -0.24
N HIS A 20 19.61 0.76 0.57
CA HIS A 20 18.25 0.57 1.09
C HIS A 20 17.18 0.71 0.00
N VAL A 21 17.42 1.55 -1.00
CA VAL A 21 16.56 1.63 -2.20
C VAL A 21 16.64 0.33 -2.99
N ALA A 22 17.84 -0.22 -3.20
CA ALA A 22 18.02 -1.50 -3.89
C ALA A 22 17.34 -2.65 -3.14
N LEU A 23 17.48 -2.72 -1.81
CA LEU A 23 16.80 -3.71 -0.97
C LEU A 23 15.28 -3.61 -1.05
N PHE A 24 14.74 -2.39 -1.02
CA PHE A 24 13.31 -2.14 -1.20
C PHE A 24 12.84 -2.59 -2.60
N LEU A 25 13.53 -2.16 -3.66
CA LEU A 25 13.20 -2.56 -5.04
C LEU A 25 13.26 -4.07 -5.23
N ARG A 26 14.25 -4.74 -4.64
CA ARG A 26 14.38 -6.20 -4.65
C ARG A 26 13.18 -6.86 -4.00
N ALA A 27 12.80 -6.42 -2.79
CA ALA A 27 11.66 -6.98 -2.08
C ALA A 27 10.34 -6.79 -2.84
N PHE A 28 10.16 -5.62 -3.46
CA PHE A 28 8.96 -5.28 -4.21
C PHE A 28 8.87 -6.00 -5.57
N LEU A 29 9.92 -5.92 -6.39
CA LEU A 29 9.90 -6.40 -7.77
C LEU A 29 10.14 -7.91 -7.91
N LEU A 30 10.66 -8.58 -6.86
CA LEU A 30 10.72 -10.04 -6.83
C LEU A 30 9.43 -10.67 -6.27
N ASP A 31 8.42 -9.87 -5.93
CA ASP A 31 7.12 -10.38 -5.48
C ASP A 31 6.29 -10.92 -6.67
N PRO A 32 5.82 -12.19 -6.63
CA PRO A 32 4.98 -12.75 -7.69
C PRO A 32 3.63 -12.06 -7.88
N TYR A 33 3.12 -11.36 -6.86
CA TYR A 33 1.89 -10.58 -6.98
C TYR A 33 2.11 -9.27 -7.77
N VAL A 34 3.36 -8.78 -7.82
CA VAL A 34 3.72 -7.55 -8.53
C VAL A 34 4.18 -7.86 -9.95
N VAL A 35 5.10 -8.81 -10.08
CA VAL A 35 5.64 -9.26 -11.38
C VAL A 35 5.37 -10.75 -11.55
N THR A 36 4.44 -11.07 -12.44
CA THR A 36 3.92 -12.44 -12.62
C THR A 36 4.84 -13.40 -13.37
N LEU A 37 6.08 -12.99 -13.68
CA LEU A 37 7.07 -13.87 -14.32
C LEU A 37 7.52 -14.99 -13.36
N PRO A 38 7.95 -16.16 -13.86
CA PRO A 38 8.60 -17.18 -13.05
C PRO A 38 9.79 -16.61 -12.28
N TYR A 39 10.09 -17.17 -11.09
CA TYR A 39 11.10 -16.60 -10.18
C TYR A 39 12.46 -16.38 -10.84
N LEU A 40 12.96 -17.34 -11.62
CA LEU A 40 14.25 -17.22 -12.30
C LEU A 40 14.25 -16.08 -13.32
N CYS A 41 13.25 -16.02 -14.19
CA CYS A 41 13.11 -14.94 -15.17
C CYS A 41 12.95 -13.57 -14.50
N ARG A 42 12.16 -13.49 -13.43
CA ARG A 42 11.95 -12.27 -12.64
C ARG A 42 13.24 -11.81 -11.94
N SER A 43 13.99 -12.75 -11.38
CA SER A 43 15.27 -12.49 -10.72
C SER A 43 16.30 -11.97 -11.73
N LEU A 44 16.43 -12.63 -12.88
CA LEU A 44 17.34 -12.23 -13.95
C LEU A 44 16.99 -10.82 -14.48
N LEU A 45 15.71 -10.58 -14.77
CA LEU A 45 15.21 -9.27 -15.18
C LEU A 45 15.52 -8.20 -14.13
N PHE A 46 15.32 -8.51 -12.85
CA PHE A 46 15.58 -7.57 -11.78
C PHE A 46 17.05 -7.22 -11.67
N TYR A 47 17.94 -8.19 -11.53
CA TYR A 47 19.36 -7.95 -11.27
C TYR A 47 20.12 -7.43 -12.50
N LEU A 48 19.81 -7.93 -13.70
CA LEU A 48 20.55 -7.55 -14.91
C LEU A 48 20.05 -6.25 -15.54
N ILE A 49 18.75 -5.97 -15.48
CA ILE A 49 18.15 -4.86 -16.23
C ILE A 49 17.57 -3.81 -15.28
N ILE A 50 16.66 -4.20 -14.38
CA ILE A 50 15.89 -3.21 -13.61
C ILE A 50 16.78 -2.49 -12.60
N LEU A 51 17.56 -3.23 -11.81
CA LEU A 51 18.40 -2.67 -10.76
C LEU A 51 19.41 -1.65 -11.30
N PRO A 52 20.26 -1.95 -12.32
CA PRO A 52 21.23 -0.97 -12.82
C PRO A 52 20.56 0.26 -13.45
N LEU A 53 19.46 0.07 -14.18
CA LEU A 53 18.80 1.18 -14.89
C LEU A 53 17.94 2.07 -13.98
N ARG A 54 17.26 1.48 -12.99
CA ARG A 54 16.29 2.22 -12.15
C ARG A 54 16.84 2.71 -10.83
N LEU A 55 17.92 2.12 -10.29
CA LEU A 55 18.37 2.43 -8.93
C LEU A 55 18.62 3.93 -8.73
N ASN A 56 19.41 4.56 -9.61
CA ASN A 56 19.74 5.98 -9.50
C ASN A 56 18.52 6.88 -9.67
N LYS A 57 17.63 6.55 -10.62
CA LYS A 57 16.37 7.30 -10.85
C LYS A 57 15.48 7.25 -9.61
N THR A 58 15.26 6.06 -9.05
CA THR A 58 14.45 5.85 -7.85
C THR A 58 15.07 6.53 -6.63
N PHE A 59 16.38 6.41 -6.44
CA PHE A 59 17.09 7.08 -5.35
C PHE A 59 16.92 8.60 -5.41
N ASN A 60 17.10 9.21 -6.59
CA ASN A 60 16.91 10.64 -6.78
C ASN A 60 15.46 11.08 -6.53
N ALA A 61 14.48 10.26 -6.91
CA ALA A 61 13.07 10.53 -6.59
C ALA A 61 12.82 10.52 -5.08
N TYR A 62 13.33 9.51 -4.35
CA TYR A 62 13.25 9.49 -2.88
C TYR A 62 13.94 10.69 -2.26
N LYS A 63 15.11 11.10 -2.77
CA LYS A 63 15.86 12.25 -2.26
C LYS A 63 15.04 13.54 -2.28
N LYS A 64 14.18 13.74 -3.29
CA LYS A 64 13.33 14.94 -3.41
C LYS A 64 12.25 15.04 -2.32
N ILE A 65 11.76 13.91 -1.83
CA ILE A 65 10.66 13.84 -0.86
C ILE A 65 11.13 13.50 0.55
N TRP A 66 12.41 13.17 0.72
CA TRP A 66 12.96 12.77 2.01
C TRP A 66 13.16 13.99 2.91
N ASN A 67 12.69 13.92 4.14
CA ASN A 67 12.88 14.99 5.12
C ASN A 67 13.55 14.45 6.39
N LYS A 68 13.70 15.32 7.41
CA LYS A 68 14.30 14.96 8.70
C LYS A 68 13.59 13.80 9.41
N ARG A 69 12.27 13.62 9.20
CA ARG A 69 11.46 12.51 9.73
C ARG A 69 11.56 11.24 8.88
N GLY A 70 12.25 11.27 7.75
CA GLY A 70 12.40 10.14 6.83
C GLY A 70 11.44 10.19 5.66
N SER A 71 10.94 9.01 5.26
CA SER A 71 9.97 8.88 4.16
C SER A 71 8.57 9.34 4.59
N PRO A 72 7.89 10.21 3.82
CA PRO A 72 6.52 10.66 4.08
C PRO A 72 5.51 9.55 4.29
N LEU A 73 5.60 8.47 3.50
CA LEU A 73 4.73 7.33 3.65
C LEU A 73 4.83 6.73 5.06
N LEU A 74 6.06 6.59 5.57
CA LEU A 74 6.30 5.96 6.86
C LEU A 74 5.82 6.84 8.01
N PHE A 75 6.26 8.11 8.06
CA PHE A 75 5.92 8.95 9.21
C PHE A 75 4.43 9.32 9.23
N HIS A 76 3.76 9.53 8.09
CA HIS A 76 2.31 9.73 8.08
C HIS A 76 1.53 8.47 8.48
N SER A 77 2.02 7.28 8.12
CA SER A 77 1.41 6.03 8.57
C SER A 77 1.59 5.81 10.07
N GLN A 78 2.73 6.23 10.63
CA GLN A 78 2.97 6.22 12.08
C GLN A 78 2.08 7.22 12.81
N ASP A 79 1.94 8.45 12.28
CA ASP A 79 1.05 9.48 12.83
C ASP A 79 -0.40 8.97 12.85
N LEU A 80 -0.85 8.32 11.76
CA LEU A 80 -2.16 7.70 11.68
C LEU A 80 -2.34 6.57 12.72
N ALA A 81 -1.36 5.68 12.85
CA ALA A 81 -1.41 4.59 13.82
C ALA A 81 -1.51 5.12 15.26
N SER A 82 -0.71 6.13 15.60
CA SER A 82 -0.74 6.80 16.90
C SER A 82 -2.08 7.49 17.17
N ALA A 83 -2.61 8.24 16.20
CA ALA A 83 -3.91 8.89 16.32
C ALA A 83 -5.06 7.88 16.51
N LEU A 84 -5.00 6.75 15.80
CA LEU A 84 -5.95 5.65 15.96
C LEU A 84 -5.82 4.97 17.32
N GLN A 85 -4.60 4.76 17.83
CA GLN A 85 -4.40 4.18 19.16
C GLN A 85 -5.00 5.06 20.25
N VAL A 86 -4.84 6.38 20.17
CA VAL A 86 -5.47 7.34 21.09
C VAL A 86 -7.00 7.28 20.99
N LYS A 87 -7.53 7.26 19.77
CA LYS A 87 -8.99 7.26 19.54
C LYS A 87 -9.66 5.96 19.98
N LEU A 88 -9.00 4.82 19.77
CA LEU A 88 -9.54 3.49 20.08
C LEU A 88 -9.27 3.03 21.52
N LYS A 89 -8.40 3.74 22.24
CA LYS A 89 -8.05 3.49 23.66
C LYS A 89 -7.61 2.03 23.90
N GLU A 90 -7.75 1.55 25.13
CA GLU A 90 -7.26 0.24 25.58
C GLU A 90 -8.00 -0.95 24.95
N LYS A 91 -9.20 -0.71 24.39
CA LYS A 91 -10.01 -1.74 23.70
C LYS A 91 -9.28 -2.30 22.47
N TYR A 92 -8.42 -1.50 21.85
CA TYR A 92 -7.63 -1.90 20.69
C TYR A 92 -6.13 -1.73 20.93
N ARG A 93 -5.36 -2.65 20.36
CA ARG A 93 -3.92 -2.45 20.11
C ARG A 93 -3.70 -2.20 18.64
N VAL A 94 -3.18 -1.02 18.30
CA VAL A 94 -2.90 -0.63 16.92
C VAL A 94 -1.44 -0.91 16.59
N ALA A 95 -1.20 -1.55 15.45
CA ALA A 95 0.14 -1.79 14.92
C ALA A 95 0.19 -1.44 13.43
N LEU A 96 1.36 -0.96 12.98
CA LEU A 96 1.64 -0.66 11.58
C LEU A 96 2.61 -1.70 11.03
N GLY A 97 2.28 -2.29 9.88
CA GLY A 97 3.10 -3.27 9.18
C GLY A 97 3.30 -2.92 7.71
N MET A 98 4.56 -2.81 7.29
CA MET A 98 4.94 -2.61 5.90
C MET A 98 5.12 -3.95 5.20
N ARG A 99 4.58 -4.06 3.98
CA ARG A 99 4.79 -5.21 3.11
C ARG A 99 6.25 -5.35 2.67
N TYR A 100 6.87 -4.22 2.32
CA TYR A 100 8.27 -4.09 1.93
C TYR A 100 8.95 -2.99 2.76
N GLY A 101 9.70 -3.37 3.79
CA GLY A 101 10.43 -2.43 4.64
C GLY A 101 10.10 -2.60 6.12
N LYS A 102 10.29 -1.54 6.90
CA LYS A 102 10.08 -1.51 8.35
C LYS A 102 9.07 -0.42 8.75
N PRO A 103 8.30 -0.59 9.84
CA PRO A 103 8.15 -1.84 10.62
C PRO A 103 7.58 -2.97 9.75
N ALA A 104 8.10 -4.20 9.86
CA ALA A 104 7.62 -5.28 8.99
C ALA A 104 6.28 -5.82 9.50
N ILE A 105 5.43 -6.35 8.61
CA ILE A 105 4.18 -7.02 9.01
C ILE A 105 4.42 -8.11 10.08
N LYS A 106 5.54 -8.85 10.00
CA LYS A 106 5.94 -9.84 11.02
C LYS A 106 6.10 -9.20 12.40
N ASP A 107 6.84 -8.11 12.48
CA ASP A 107 7.10 -7.41 13.74
C ASP A 107 5.79 -6.85 14.31
N ALA A 108 4.94 -6.28 13.45
CA ALA A 108 3.63 -5.78 13.82
C ALA A 108 2.70 -6.88 14.37
N LEU A 109 2.64 -8.04 13.70
CA LEU A 109 1.84 -9.18 14.15
C LEU A 109 2.29 -9.72 15.52
N LEU A 110 3.61 -9.75 15.79
CA LEU A 110 4.12 -10.13 17.11
C LEU A 110 3.61 -9.19 18.21
N THR A 111 3.53 -7.88 17.95
CA THR A 111 2.97 -6.93 18.93
C THR A 111 1.48 -7.15 19.20
N LEU A 112 0.77 -7.86 18.31
CA LEU A 112 -0.65 -8.18 18.40
C LEU A 112 -0.91 -9.63 18.81
N ALA A 113 0.12 -10.42 19.12
CA ALA A 113 0.00 -11.87 19.35
C ALA A 113 -0.89 -12.24 20.55
N THR A 114 -1.04 -11.33 21.53
CA THR A 114 -1.92 -11.51 22.69
C THR A 114 -3.38 -11.11 22.43
N CYS A 115 -3.70 -10.60 21.25
CA CYS A 115 -5.07 -10.25 20.87
C CYS A 115 -5.85 -11.49 20.43
N GLU A 116 -7.14 -11.54 20.76
CA GLU A 116 -8.02 -12.66 20.39
C GLU A 116 -8.56 -12.52 18.97
N GLU A 117 -8.72 -11.28 18.51
CA GLU A 117 -9.16 -10.92 17.16
C GLU A 117 -8.24 -9.83 16.63
N ILE A 118 -7.74 -9.99 15.41
CA ILE A 118 -6.92 -9.00 14.71
C ILE A 118 -7.69 -8.56 13.46
N ILE A 119 -7.96 -7.27 13.36
CA ILE A 119 -8.54 -6.62 12.19
C ILE A 119 -7.39 -6.14 11.32
N ILE A 120 -7.35 -6.58 10.07
CA ILE A 120 -6.36 -6.19 9.08
C ILE A 120 -6.98 -5.15 8.17
N LEU A 121 -6.42 -3.94 8.21
CA LEU A 121 -6.82 -2.81 7.39
C LEU A 121 -5.68 -2.42 6.44
N PRO A 122 -5.73 -2.82 5.16
CA PRO A 122 -4.89 -2.24 4.13
C PRO A 122 -5.14 -0.74 4.04
N LEU A 123 -4.08 0.08 3.97
CA LEU A 123 -4.19 1.53 3.75
C LEU A 123 -4.36 1.88 2.27
N TYR A 124 -4.96 0.96 1.50
CA TYR A 124 -5.36 1.13 0.11
C TYR A 124 -6.88 1.06 0.03
N PRO A 125 -7.60 2.14 -0.32
CA PRO A 125 -9.06 2.14 -0.36
C PRO A 125 -9.63 1.18 -1.41
N GLN A 126 -8.98 1.10 -2.57
CA GLN A 126 -9.33 0.22 -3.68
C GLN A 126 -8.51 -1.08 -3.62
N TYR A 127 -9.18 -2.21 -3.81
CA TYR A 127 -8.50 -3.50 -3.90
C TYR A 127 -7.71 -3.61 -5.21
N THR A 128 -6.47 -4.07 -5.13
CA THR A 128 -5.75 -4.64 -6.27
C THR A 128 -4.96 -5.86 -5.79
N GLU A 129 -4.78 -6.83 -6.68
CA GLU A 129 -4.05 -8.06 -6.38
C GLU A 129 -2.58 -7.77 -6.02
N SER A 130 -1.96 -6.82 -6.72
CA SER A 130 -0.54 -6.49 -6.59
C SER A 130 -0.17 -5.79 -5.28
N VAL A 131 -1.11 -5.10 -4.62
CA VAL A 131 -0.85 -4.43 -3.33
C VAL A 131 -1.62 -5.07 -2.19
N THR A 132 -2.94 -5.19 -2.31
CA THR A 132 -3.81 -5.68 -1.23
C THR A 132 -3.72 -7.19 -1.14
N GLY A 133 -3.85 -7.89 -2.28
CA GLY A 133 -3.66 -9.34 -2.36
C GLY A 133 -2.29 -9.79 -1.85
N SER A 134 -1.21 -9.16 -2.33
CA SER A 134 0.16 -9.41 -1.83
C SER A 134 0.27 -9.24 -0.31
N SER A 135 -0.27 -8.15 0.23
CA SER A 135 -0.14 -7.83 1.65
C SER A 135 -0.97 -8.75 2.54
N ILE A 136 -2.20 -9.06 2.14
CA ILE A 136 -3.07 -10.01 2.86
C ILE A 136 -2.45 -11.41 2.85
N ASN A 137 -1.98 -11.90 1.70
CA ASN A 137 -1.34 -13.20 1.61
C ASN A 137 -0.06 -13.26 2.48
N PHE A 138 0.72 -12.18 2.51
CA PHE A 138 1.88 -12.10 3.40
C PHE A 138 1.49 -12.13 4.88
N VAL A 139 0.41 -11.46 5.28
CA VAL A 139 -0.16 -11.57 6.64
C VAL A 139 -0.55 -13.01 6.95
N LEU A 140 -1.31 -13.67 6.08
CA LEU A 140 -1.77 -15.06 6.28
C LEU A 140 -0.60 -16.02 6.47
N LYS A 141 0.40 -15.96 5.58
CA LYS A 141 1.63 -16.78 5.67
C LYS A 141 2.38 -16.52 6.96
N THR A 142 2.52 -15.25 7.34
CA THR A 142 3.26 -14.85 8.54
C THR A 142 2.52 -15.27 9.82
N ALA A 143 1.19 -15.07 9.88
CA ALA A 143 0.36 -15.49 11.01
C ALA A 143 0.41 -17.01 11.20
N LYS A 144 0.35 -17.79 10.11
CA LYS A 144 0.54 -19.24 10.13
C LYS A 144 1.92 -19.61 10.66
N SER A 145 2.99 -18.99 10.15
CA SER A 145 4.37 -19.25 10.60
C SER A 145 4.61 -18.89 12.07
N LEU A 146 3.86 -17.93 12.61
CA LEU A 146 3.93 -17.52 14.01
C LEU A 146 2.97 -18.33 14.92
N ASN A 147 2.20 -19.26 14.37
CA ASN A 147 1.15 -20.01 15.08
C ASN A 147 0.18 -19.09 15.85
N LEU A 148 -0.21 -17.96 15.24
CA LEU A 148 -1.16 -17.05 15.87
C LEU A 148 -2.53 -17.71 16.00
N ARG A 149 -3.06 -17.73 17.22
CA ARG A 149 -4.40 -18.26 17.53
C ARG A 149 -5.54 -17.24 17.32
N ALA A 150 -5.17 -15.98 17.07
CA ALA A 150 -6.13 -14.89 16.91
C ALA A 150 -7.02 -15.07 15.68
N LYS A 151 -8.30 -14.74 15.79
CA LYS A 151 -9.22 -14.63 14.65
C LYS A 151 -8.81 -13.47 13.75
N LEU A 152 -8.52 -13.73 12.48
CA LEU A 152 -8.16 -12.69 11.52
C LEU A 152 -9.39 -12.19 10.77
N LYS A 153 -9.63 -10.88 10.76
CA LYS A 153 -10.70 -10.24 9.98
C LYS A 153 -10.10 -9.23 9.00
N PHE A 154 -10.37 -9.41 7.71
CA PHE A 154 -9.82 -8.56 6.67
C PHE A 154 -10.84 -7.52 6.19
N ILE A 155 -10.40 -6.27 6.04
CA ILE A 155 -11.15 -5.23 5.33
C ILE A 155 -10.61 -5.19 3.90
N ASN A 156 -11.38 -5.73 2.94
CA ASN A 156 -10.89 -5.93 1.57
C ASN A 156 -10.79 -4.63 0.77
N SER A 157 -11.78 -3.74 0.91
CA SER A 157 -11.81 -2.42 0.30
C SER A 157 -12.73 -1.50 1.10
N PHE A 158 -12.51 -0.19 1.01
CA PHE A 158 -13.32 0.81 1.72
C PHE A 158 -13.48 2.12 0.92
N TYR A 159 -13.20 2.10 -0.39
CA TYR A 159 -13.30 3.27 -1.27
C TYR A 159 -14.70 3.90 -1.29
N SER A 160 -15.76 3.09 -1.12
CA SER A 160 -17.16 3.54 -1.09
C SER A 160 -17.65 3.90 0.31
N HIS A 161 -16.81 3.76 1.34
CA HIS A 161 -17.22 4.03 2.71
C HIS A 161 -17.45 5.53 2.92
N LYS A 162 -18.65 5.92 3.40
CA LYS A 162 -19.06 7.32 3.57
C LYS A 162 -18.04 8.16 4.34
N ALA A 163 -17.46 7.62 5.41
CA ALA A 163 -16.44 8.34 6.19
C ALA A 163 -15.14 8.62 5.39
N PHE A 164 -14.73 7.71 4.50
CA PHE A 164 -13.56 7.91 3.64
C PHE A 164 -13.84 8.99 2.58
N ILE A 165 -15.00 8.90 1.92
CA ILE A 165 -15.44 9.89 0.92
C ILE A 165 -15.53 11.27 1.56
N ASN A 166 -16.15 11.40 2.72
CA ASN A 166 -16.29 12.68 3.43
C ASN A 166 -14.93 13.25 3.83
N ALA A 167 -14.01 12.42 4.34
CA ALA A 167 -12.65 12.85 4.68
C ALA A 167 -11.91 13.37 3.44
N LEU A 168 -11.97 12.65 2.32
CA LEU A 168 -11.36 13.08 1.06
C LEU A 168 -12.01 14.37 0.53
N ALA A 169 -13.33 14.44 0.49
CA ALA A 169 -14.08 15.60 0.02
C ALA A 169 -13.77 16.86 0.85
N SER A 170 -13.66 16.73 2.19
CA SER A 170 -13.28 17.85 3.06
C SER A 170 -11.89 18.43 2.78
N LYS A 171 -10.98 17.62 2.23
CA LYS A 171 -9.64 18.06 1.81
C LYS A 171 -9.63 18.68 0.42
N ILE A 172 -10.47 18.18 -0.48
CA ILE A 172 -10.55 18.66 -1.87
C ILE A 172 -11.38 19.92 -1.99
N LYS A 173 -12.55 20.00 -1.32
CA LYS A 173 -13.52 21.11 -1.42
C LYS A 173 -12.90 22.51 -1.31
N PRO A 174 -11.99 22.83 -0.37
CA PRO A 174 -11.39 24.17 -0.30
C PRO A 174 -10.43 24.50 -1.46
N LEU A 175 -9.98 23.49 -2.22
CA LEU A 175 -9.00 23.66 -3.30
C LEU A 175 -9.64 23.83 -4.67
N ILE A 176 -10.92 23.51 -4.85
CA ILE A 176 -11.55 23.38 -6.19
C ILE A 176 -12.31 24.62 -6.67
N ASN A 177 -12.49 25.64 -5.84
CA ASN A 177 -13.33 26.80 -6.16
C ASN A 177 -12.86 27.62 -7.39
N HIS A 178 -11.63 27.42 -7.85
CA HIS A 178 -11.02 28.19 -8.94
C HIS A 178 -10.55 27.32 -10.11
N TYR A 179 -10.97 26.06 -10.17
CA TYR A 179 -10.58 25.15 -11.25
C TYR A 179 -11.80 24.66 -12.02
N ASP A 180 -11.72 24.65 -13.35
CA ASP A 180 -12.76 24.11 -14.22
C ASP A 180 -12.85 22.58 -14.15
N PHE A 181 -11.71 21.91 -13.89
CA PHE A 181 -11.60 20.45 -13.85
C PHE A 181 -10.93 19.94 -12.58
N VAL A 182 -11.36 18.74 -12.20
CA VAL A 182 -10.72 17.96 -11.14
C VAL A 182 -10.23 16.65 -11.74
N LEU A 183 -8.91 16.53 -11.89
CA LEU A 183 -8.28 15.32 -12.39
C LEU A 183 -8.00 14.34 -11.23
N PHE A 184 -8.68 13.20 -11.23
CA PHE A 184 -8.36 12.09 -10.33
C PHE A 184 -7.31 11.17 -10.97
N SER A 185 -6.08 11.27 -10.49
CA SER A 185 -4.97 10.44 -10.99
C SER A 185 -4.71 9.25 -10.06
N TYR A 186 -4.76 8.04 -10.62
CA TYR A 186 -4.47 6.78 -9.93
C TYR A 186 -3.21 6.12 -10.51
N HIS A 187 -2.61 5.20 -9.75
CA HIS A 187 -1.49 4.41 -10.27
C HIS A 187 -2.00 3.43 -11.33
N GLY A 188 -1.38 3.46 -12.52
CA GLY A 188 -1.67 2.52 -13.59
C GLY A 188 -1.34 1.08 -13.20
N LEU A 189 -2.07 0.13 -13.80
CA LEU A 189 -1.86 -1.30 -13.61
C LEU A 189 -1.44 -1.96 -14.93
N PRO A 190 -0.60 -3.01 -14.90
CA PRO A 190 -0.32 -3.80 -16.08
C PRO A 190 -1.60 -4.39 -16.68
N LEU A 191 -1.76 -4.33 -18.00
CA LEU A 191 -2.96 -4.83 -18.70
C LEU A 191 -3.29 -6.28 -18.35
N LYS A 192 -2.26 -7.12 -18.16
CA LYS A 192 -2.44 -8.51 -17.75
C LYS A 192 -3.20 -8.64 -16.41
N GLN A 193 -2.96 -7.73 -15.45
CA GLN A 193 -3.68 -7.70 -14.17
C GLN A 193 -5.12 -7.20 -14.35
N VAL A 194 -5.33 -6.20 -15.22
CA VAL A 194 -6.67 -5.67 -15.54
C VAL A 194 -7.54 -6.75 -16.19
N ASN A 195 -6.99 -7.48 -17.17
CA ASN A 195 -7.68 -8.56 -17.86
C ASN A 195 -7.99 -9.73 -16.92
N ALA A 196 -7.05 -10.09 -16.04
CA ALA A 196 -7.26 -11.15 -15.05
C ALA A 196 -8.36 -10.80 -14.03
N ALA A 197 -8.56 -9.51 -13.73
CA ALA A 197 -9.65 -9.03 -12.88
C ALA A 197 -11.02 -9.05 -13.58
N GLY A 198 -11.10 -9.51 -14.83
CA GLY A 198 -12.35 -9.62 -15.59
C GLY A 198 -12.87 -8.28 -16.13
N CYS A 199 -12.07 -7.21 -16.08
CA CYS A 199 -12.43 -5.94 -16.70
C CYS A 199 -12.30 -6.06 -18.22
N LYS A 200 -13.42 -6.37 -18.89
CA LYS A 200 -13.52 -6.42 -20.36
C LYS A 200 -13.96 -5.09 -20.97
N LEU A 201 -14.41 -4.16 -20.12
CA LEU A 201 -14.72 -2.79 -20.49
C LEU A 201 -13.41 -2.00 -20.64
N ILE A 202 -12.85 -2.03 -21.83
CA ILE A 202 -12.07 -0.89 -22.31
C ILE A 202 -13.09 0.22 -22.48
N CYS A 203 -12.90 1.40 -21.86
CA CYS A 203 -13.79 2.54 -22.05
C CYS A 203 -14.01 2.72 -23.57
N PRO A 204 -15.21 2.40 -24.09
CA PRO A 204 -15.39 2.09 -25.51
C PRO A 204 -15.41 3.35 -26.37
N ASN A 205 -15.55 4.50 -25.73
CA ASN A 205 -15.62 5.78 -26.38
C ASN A 205 -14.28 6.50 -26.15
N GLU A 206 -13.74 7.09 -27.22
CA GLU A 206 -12.89 8.27 -27.10
C GLU A 206 -13.49 9.15 -26.01
N CYS A 207 -12.65 9.59 -25.07
CA CYS A 207 -13.15 10.46 -24.03
C CYS A 207 -13.68 11.70 -24.71
N ASP A 208 -15.01 11.83 -24.77
CA ASP A 208 -15.67 12.92 -25.47
C ASP A 208 -15.31 14.21 -24.73
N LEU A 209 -14.26 14.89 -25.19
CA LEU A 209 -13.71 16.11 -24.60
C LEU A 209 -14.78 17.21 -24.46
N LYS A 210 -15.89 17.11 -25.22
CA LYS A 210 -17.03 18.03 -25.13
C LYS A 210 -17.95 17.72 -23.95
N LYS A 211 -18.02 16.48 -23.47
CA LYS A 211 -18.85 16.04 -22.33
C LYS A 211 -18.05 15.81 -21.06
N ASN A 212 -16.83 15.30 -21.18
CA ASN A 212 -15.95 15.02 -20.07
C ASN A 212 -14.70 15.88 -20.21
N LYS A 213 -14.87 17.11 -19.75
CA LYS A 213 -13.96 18.26 -19.88
C LYS A 213 -12.64 18.06 -19.07
N ALA A 214 -12.54 16.94 -18.33
CA ALA A 214 -11.38 16.48 -17.56
C ALA A 214 -10.62 15.31 -18.22
N CYS A 215 -11.09 14.85 -19.38
CA CYS A 215 -10.22 14.39 -20.45
C CYS A 215 -9.90 15.62 -21.33
#